data_AF-A0A0N4XA30-F1
#
_entry.id   AF-A0A0N4XA30-F1
#
_cell.length_a   1.000
_cell.length_b   1.000
_cell.length_c   1.000
_cell.angle_alpha   90.00
_cell.angle_beta   90.00
_cell.angle_gamma   90.00
#
_symmetry.space_group_name_H-M   'P 1'
#
loop_
_entity.id
_entity.type
_entity.pdbx_description
1 polymer ?
#
loop_
_entity_poly.entity_id
_entity_poly.type
_entity_poly.pdbx_seq_one_letter_code
_entity_poly.pdbx_strand_id
1 'polypeptide(L)'
;MPIVSSDGQACRIFKGIPIAKPPVGERRFKLPERPERWQGIRDASRYSAACMSNSSVSRSPQKIISEDCLYMNIFVSENCLKKKRSCPVVFFIHGGSLNYDSAVMFDDQYITDRYSSKDVVFVISAYRLGFFGVSEFADDKIVPRNLALYDILTGLEMVHYEVEAFGGDPKRVTLMGHSQGASVAVVFAVSRLFIIFF
;
A
#
# COMPACT_ATOMS: atom_id res chain seq x y z
N MET A 1 8.28 -18.98 0.42
CA MET A 1 8.08 -19.99 -0.64
C MET A 1 7.15 -19.39 -1.69
N PRO A 2 7.31 -19.72 -2.98
CA PRO A 2 6.37 -19.27 -4.00
C PRO A 2 4.96 -19.79 -3.70
N ILE A 3 3.96 -18.95 -3.92
CA ILE A 3 2.55 -19.33 -3.93
C ILE A 3 2.22 -19.78 -5.35
N VAL A 4 1.50 -20.88 -5.49
CA VAL A 4 1.08 -21.39 -6.80
C VAL A 4 -0.38 -21.03 -6.99
N SER A 5 -0.66 -20.35 -8.09
CA SER A 5 -2.04 -20.01 -8.47
C SER A 5 -2.83 -21.26 -8.90
N SER A 6 -4.16 -21.13 -8.96
CA SER A 6 -5.05 -22.23 -9.41
C SER A 6 -4.80 -22.69 -10.86
N ASP A 7 -4.15 -21.87 -11.69
CA ASP A 7 -3.74 -22.24 -13.05
C ASP A 7 -2.29 -22.78 -13.15
N GLY A 8 -1.63 -22.98 -12.02
CA GLY A 8 -0.27 -23.54 -11.94
C GLY A 8 0.85 -22.51 -12.09
N GLN A 9 0.56 -21.23 -12.28
CA GLN A 9 1.58 -20.18 -12.34
C GLN A 9 2.17 -19.91 -10.96
N ALA A 10 3.50 -20.05 -10.83
CA ALA A 10 4.24 -19.70 -9.63
C ALA A 10 4.36 -18.17 -9.48
N CYS A 11 4.05 -17.68 -8.28
CA CYS A 11 4.07 -16.27 -7.90
C CYS A 11 4.82 -16.07 -6.57
N ARG A 12 5.26 -14.83 -6.33
CA ARG A 12 5.86 -14.38 -5.07
C ARG A 12 5.04 -13.25 -4.47
N ILE A 13 5.09 -13.19 -3.15
CA ILE A 13 4.52 -12.10 -2.38
C ILE A 13 5.63 -11.52 -1.51
N PHE A 14 5.90 -10.24 -1.68
CA PHE A 14 6.80 -9.46 -0.84
C PHE A 14 5.95 -8.64 0.12
N LYS A 15 5.98 -8.98 1.40
CA LYS A 15 5.11 -8.41 2.43
C LYS A 15 5.90 -7.46 3.34
N GLY A 16 5.25 -6.42 3.83
CA GLY A 16 5.85 -5.53 4.83
C GLY A 16 7.00 -4.67 4.30
N ILE A 17 6.91 -4.21 3.05
CA ILE A 17 7.89 -3.29 2.46
C ILE A 17 7.62 -1.88 2.99
N PRO A 18 8.57 -1.23 3.69
CA PRO A 18 8.33 0.09 4.28
C PRO A 18 8.14 1.15 3.21
N ILE A 19 7.10 1.97 3.33
CA ILE A 19 6.84 3.09 2.41
C ILE A 19 7.23 4.44 3.02
N ALA A 20 7.30 4.52 4.35
CA ALA A 20 7.67 5.72 5.09
C ALA A 20 8.33 5.36 6.42
N LYS A 21 8.93 6.35 7.09
CA LYS A 21 9.34 6.20 8.49
C LYS A 21 8.11 5.89 9.36
N PRO A 22 8.26 5.10 10.45
CA PRO A 22 7.19 4.86 11.39
C PRO A 22 6.59 6.18 11.91
N PRO A 23 5.28 6.44 11.76
CA PRO A 23 4.64 7.68 12.17
C PRO A 23 4.33 7.69 13.68
N VAL A 24 5.33 7.33 14.50
CA VAL A 24 5.22 7.17 15.96
C VAL A 24 5.95 8.30 16.69
N GLY A 25 5.56 8.53 17.96
CA GLY A 25 6.18 9.56 18.81
C GLY A 25 6.09 10.94 18.17
N GLU A 26 7.23 11.63 18.00
CA GLU A 26 7.31 12.97 17.39
C GLU A 26 6.86 13.02 15.93
N ARG A 27 6.75 11.87 15.25
CA ARG A 27 6.22 11.77 13.87
C ARG A 27 4.72 11.52 13.82
N ARG A 28 4.08 11.29 14.97
CA ARG A 28 2.63 11.20 15.02
C ARG A 28 2.04 12.51 14.51
N PHE A 29 1.06 12.40 13.62
CA PHE A 29 0.42 13.53 12.94
C PHE A 29 1.34 14.39 12.07
N LYS A 30 2.51 13.89 11.65
CA LYS A 30 3.36 14.54 10.64
C LYS A 30 3.14 13.93 9.27
N LEU A 31 3.53 14.67 8.22
CA LEU A 31 3.59 14.13 6.87
C LEU A 31 4.53 12.91 6.85
N PRO A 32 4.21 11.88 6.04
CA PRO A 32 5.09 10.74 5.88
C PRO A 32 6.45 11.19 5.34
N GLU A 33 7.52 10.64 5.90
CA GLU A 33 8.88 10.86 5.45
C GLU A 33 9.41 9.59 4.78
N ARG A 34 10.29 9.73 3.79
CA ARG A 34 10.94 8.58 3.11
C ARG A 34 11.51 7.58 4.12
N PRO A 35 11.34 6.26 3.88
CA PRO A 35 11.80 5.23 4.80
C PRO A 35 13.32 5.28 4.93
N GLU A 36 13.82 4.85 6.09
CA GLU A 36 15.26 4.74 6.31
C GLU A 36 15.83 3.63 5.43
N ARG A 37 17.02 3.89 4.87
CA ARG A 37 17.77 2.86 4.17
C ARG A 37 18.26 1.82 5.18
N TRP A 38 18.15 0.55 4.84
CA TRP A 38 18.72 -0.54 5.62
C TRP A 38 19.90 -1.17 4.88
N GLN A 39 20.75 -1.87 5.61
CA GLN A 39 21.85 -2.68 5.06
C GLN A 39 21.43 -4.16 5.07
N GLY A 40 21.86 -4.90 4.05
CA GLY A 40 21.57 -6.34 3.93
C GLY A 40 20.13 -6.65 3.47
N ILE A 41 19.68 -7.87 3.77
CA ILE A 41 18.40 -8.41 3.31
C ILE A 41 17.33 -8.19 4.38
N ARG A 42 16.22 -7.57 4.00
CA ARG A 42 15.02 -7.46 4.84
C ARG A 42 14.13 -8.68 4.63
N ASP A 43 13.65 -9.29 5.70
CA ASP A 43 12.64 -10.34 5.62
C ASP A 43 11.29 -9.73 5.19
N ALA A 44 10.83 -10.11 4.01
CA ALA A 44 9.55 -9.70 3.43
C ALA A 44 8.57 -10.88 3.30
N SER A 45 8.71 -11.91 4.16
CA SER A 45 7.84 -13.09 4.14
C SER A 45 6.56 -12.95 4.97
N ARG A 46 6.46 -11.91 5.81
CA ARG A 46 5.36 -11.69 6.76
C ARG A 46 4.75 -10.31 6.59
N TYR A 47 3.44 -10.24 6.80
CA TYR A 47 2.74 -8.96 6.88
C TYR A 47 3.22 -8.15 8.08
N SER A 48 3.41 -6.85 7.86
CA SER A 48 3.56 -5.88 8.95
C SER A 48 2.24 -5.66 9.69
N ALA A 49 2.27 -4.85 10.75
CA ALA A 49 1.08 -4.47 11.49
C ALA A 49 0.08 -3.70 10.60
N ALA A 50 -1.21 -3.94 10.82
CA ALA A 50 -2.25 -3.06 10.31
C ALA A 50 -2.23 -1.71 11.05
N CYS A 51 -2.68 -0.65 10.38
CA CYS A 51 -2.82 0.65 11.03
C CYS A 51 -3.89 0.62 12.13
N MET A 52 -3.71 1.45 13.16
CA MET A 52 -4.72 1.65 14.20
C MET A 52 -6.06 2.06 13.56
N SER A 53 -7.08 1.25 13.78
CA SER A 53 -8.41 1.38 13.20
C SER A 53 -9.49 1.41 14.29
N ASN A 54 -10.67 1.94 13.98
CA ASN A 54 -11.85 1.75 14.83
C ASN A 54 -12.31 0.29 14.81
N SER A 55 -11.89 -0.48 15.82
CA SER A 55 -12.20 -1.91 15.94
C SER A 55 -13.68 -2.19 16.25
N SER A 56 -14.45 -1.21 16.75
CA SER A 56 -15.88 -1.38 17.05
C SER A 56 -16.76 -1.49 15.81
N VAL A 57 -16.25 -1.07 14.63
CA VAL A 57 -16.98 -1.11 13.36
C VAL A 57 -16.33 -2.02 12.31
N SER A 58 -15.08 -2.43 12.53
CA SER A 58 -14.36 -3.31 11.60
C SER A 58 -14.98 -4.72 11.59
N ARG A 59 -15.27 -5.23 10.40
CA ARG A 59 -15.70 -6.63 10.19
C ARG A 59 -14.52 -7.58 9.94
N SER A 60 -13.31 -7.04 9.87
CA SER A 60 -12.08 -7.78 9.59
C SER A 60 -11.05 -7.45 10.68
N PRO A 61 -11.13 -8.11 11.84
CA PRO A 61 -10.19 -7.87 12.94
C PRO A 61 -8.78 -8.27 12.50
N GLN A 62 -7.81 -7.39 12.78
CA GLN A 62 -6.41 -7.57 12.39
C GLN A 62 -5.63 -8.18 13.54
N LYS A 63 -4.76 -9.15 13.24
CA LYS A 63 -3.99 -9.88 14.27
C LYS A 63 -2.97 -8.99 14.99
N ILE A 64 -2.35 -8.07 14.25
CA ILE A 64 -1.32 -7.16 14.75
C ILE A 64 -1.71 -5.75 14.31
N ILE A 65 -1.80 -4.84 15.26
CA ILE A 65 -2.18 -3.44 15.04
C ILE A 65 -1.11 -2.56 15.67
N SER A 66 -0.67 -1.53 14.95
CA SER A 66 0.34 -0.58 15.40
C SER A 66 0.18 0.76 14.69
N GLU A 67 0.75 1.82 15.26
CA GLU A 67 1.00 3.07 14.52
C GLU A 67 2.13 2.92 13.51
N ASP A 68 3.11 2.04 13.78
CA ASP A 68 4.11 1.61 12.80
C ASP A 68 3.45 0.65 11.79
N CYS A 69 2.76 1.23 10.81
CA CYS A 69 1.92 0.52 9.86
C CYS A 69 2.09 0.93 8.39
N LEU A 70 2.98 1.87 8.09
CA LEU A 70 3.19 2.39 6.74
C LEU A 70 4.05 1.43 5.91
N TYR A 71 3.40 0.36 5.46
CA TYR A 71 3.98 -0.71 4.64
C TYR A 71 3.10 -1.05 3.44
N MET A 72 3.71 -1.54 2.38
CA MET A 72 3.02 -2.11 1.22
C MET A 72 3.35 -3.59 1.05
N ASN A 73 2.49 -4.27 0.29
CA ASN A 73 2.64 -5.67 -0.07
C ASN A 73 2.55 -5.80 -1.59
N ILE A 74 3.49 -6.52 -2.20
CA ILE A 74 3.63 -6.67 -3.66
C ILE A 74 3.46 -8.13 -4.04
N PHE A 75 2.52 -8.41 -4.95
CA PHE A 75 2.23 -9.72 -5.50
C PHE A 75 2.63 -9.75 -6.97
N VAL A 76 3.39 -10.77 -7.37
CA VAL A 76 3.96 -10.81 -8.72
C VAL A 76 4.24 -12.24 -9.19
N SER A 77 4.08 -12.51 -10.48
CA SER A 77 4.47 -13.80 -11.05
C SER A 77 5.99 -13.96 -11.15
N GLU A 78 6.46 -15.20 -11.12
CA GLU A 78 7.85 -15.53 -11.47
C GLU A 78 8.20 -15.09 -12.91
N ASN A 79 7.21 -14.96 -13.80
CA ASN A 79 7.43 -14.51 -15.17
C ASN A 79 7.81 -13.03 -15.24
N CYS A 80 7.12 -12.15 -14.50
CA CYS A 80 7.45 -10.73 -14.41
C CYS A 80 8.86 -10.54 -13.80
N LEU A 81 9.18 -11.29 -12.74
CA LEU A 81 10.49 -11.24 -12.08
C LEU A 81 11.64 -11.69 -12.99
N LYS A 82 11.51 -12.82 -13.68
CA LYS A 82 12.61 -13.41 -14.47
C LYS A 82 12.92 -12.64 -15.74
N LYS A 83 11.91 -12.08 -16.39
CA LYS A 83 12.07 -11.52 -17.74
C LYS A 83 12.41 -10.03 -17.73
N LYS A 84 12.55 -9.37 -16.56
CA LYS A 84 12.57 -7.90 -16.42
C LYS A 84 11.54 -7.24 -17.35
N ARG A 85 10.36 -7.87 -17.45
CA ARG A 85 9.31 -7.40 -18.36
C ARG A 85 8.58 -6.26 -17.69
N SER A 86 8.17 -5.28 -18.48
CA SER A 86 7.29 -4.17 -18.08
C SER A 86 5.85 -4.68 -17.80
N CYS A 87 5.66 -5.46 -16.74
CA CYS A 87 4.32 -5.92 -16.36
C CYS A 87 3.50 -4.71 -15.86
N PRO A 88 2.22 -4.57 -16.26
CA PRO A 88 1.37 -3.52 -15.74
C PRO A 88 1.23 -3.63 -14.22
N VAL A 89 1.12 -2.48 -13.57
CA VAL A 89 1.04 -2.38 -12.11
C VAL A 89 -0.37 -1.93 -11.73
N VAL A 90 -0.98 -2.62 -10.77
CA VAL A 90 -2.18 -2.14 -10.08
C VAL A 90 -1.77 -1.67 -8.69
N PHE A 91 -1.98 -0.39 -8.40
CA PHE A 91 -1.88 0.15 -7.06
C PHE A 91 -3.28 0.16 -6.43
N PHE A 92 -3.48 -0.67 -5.41
CA PHE A 92 -4.77 -0.88 -4.78
C PHE A 92 -4.88 -0.14 -3.44
N ILE A 93 -5.93 0.68 -3.32
CA ILE A 93 -6.32 1.40 -2.11
C ILE A 93 -7.49 0.65 -1.46
N HIS A 94 -7.28 0.17 -0.23
CA HIS A 94 -8.32 -0.54 0.49
C HIS A 94 -9.48 0.38 0.91
N GLY A 95 -10.60 -0.23 1.30
CA GLY A 95 -11.80 0.47 1.75
C GLY A 95 -11.75 0.82 3.24
N GLY A 96 -12.94 0.85 3.85
CA GLY A 96 -13.08 1.05 5.30
C GLY A 96 -13.23 2.51 5.72
N SER A 97 -13.78 3.36 4.86
CA SER A 97 -14.14 4.75 5.18
C SER A 97 -12.99 5.60 5.76
N LEU A 98 -11.75 5.29 5.37
CA LEU A 98 -10.53 5.86 5.97
C LEU A 98 -10.44 5.71 7.50
N ASN A 99 -11.16 4.76 8.10
CA ASN A 99 -11.34 4.62 9.54
C ASN A 99 -11.15 3.18 10.05
N TYR A 100 -11.33 2.19 9.18
CA TYR A 100 -11.13 0.77 9.47
C TYR A 100 -10.65 0.01 8.22
N ASP A 101 -10.65 -1.33 8.30
CA ASP A 101 -10.04 -2.25 7.33
C ASP A 101 -8.51 -2.08 7.23
N SER A 102 -7.86 -2.81 6.33
CA SER A 102 -6.38 -2.82 6.27
C SER A 102 -5.84 -3.35 4.94
N ALA A 103 -4.63 -2.96 4.60
CA ALA A 103 -3.83 -3.52 3.51
C ALA A 103 -3.48 -5.01 3.69
N VAL A 104 -3.67 -5.59 4.88
CA VAL A 104 -3.30 -6.99 5.20
C VAL A 104 -4.51 -7.92 5.39
N MET A 105 -5.72 -7.44 5.09
CA MET A 105 -6.96 -8.22 5.28
C MET A 105 -7.33 -9.15 4.11
N PHE A 106 -6.67 -8.99 2.96
CA PHE A 106 -7.05 -9.64 1.71
C PHE A 106 -6.47 -11.05 1.61
N ASP A 107 -7.20 -11.94 0.95
CA ASP A 107 -6.77 -13.31 0.71
C ASP A 107 -5.66 -13.37 -0.35
N ASP A 108 -4.51 -13.92 0.04
CA ASP A 108 -3.31 -14.00 -0.81
C ASP A 108 -3.57 -14.82 -2.08
N GLN A 109 -4.32 -15.93 -1.97
CA GLN A 109 -4.59 -16.83 -3.08
C GLN A 109 -5.52 -16.15 -4.09
N TYR A 110 -6.55 -15.46 -3.60
CA TYR A 110 -7.48 -14.71 -4.44
C TYR A 110 -6.76 -13.65 -5.27
N ILE A 111 -5.88 -12.84 -4.65
CA ILE A 111 -5.12 -11.82 -5.37
C ILE A 111 -4.19 -12.48 -6.40
N THR A 112 -3.50 -13.55 -5.99
CA THR A 112 -2.58 -14.29 -6.84
C THR A 112 -3.29 -14.85 -8.07
N ASP A 113 -4.44 -15.48 -7.89
CA ASP A 113 -5.22 -16.11 -8.96
C ASP A 113 -5.82 -15.11 -9.95
N ARG A 114 -6.24 -13.94 -9.45
CA ARG A 114 -6.95 -12.93 -10.25
C ARG A 114 -6.05 -11.93 -10.93
N TYR A 115 -4.89 -11.63 -10.35
CA TYR A 115 -3.99 -10.58 -10.82
C TYR A 115 -2.60 -11.13 -11.16
N SER A 116 -1.87 -11.64 -10.17
CA SER A 116 -0.45 -11.95 -10.36
C SER A 116 -0.19 -13.08 -11.34
N SER A 117 -1.04 -14.12 -11.36
CA SER A 117 -0.96 -15.20 -12.36
C SER A 117 -1.16 -14.72 -13.79
N LYS A 118 -1.79 -13.54 -13.98
CA LYS A 118 -2.03 -12.89 -15.27
C LYS A 118 -0.96 -11.85 -15.62
N ASP A 119 0.21 -11.97 -15.02
CA ASP A 119 1.35 -11.08 -15.21
C ASP A 119 1.03 -9.61 -14.90
N VAL A 120 0.22 -9.39 -13.85
CA VAL A 120 -0.03 -8.06 -13.25
C VAL A 120 0.70 -7.97 -11.92
N VAL A 121 1.52 -6.93 -11.75
CA VAL A 121 2.10 -6.61 -10.43
C VAL A 121 1.00 -5.94 -9.61
N PHE A 122 0.56 -6.58 -8.54
CA PHE A 122 -0.50 -6.06 -7.68
C PHE A 122 0.11 -5.55 -6.38
N VAL A 123 -0.10 -4.27 -6.07
CA VAL A 123 0.44 -3.62 -4.88
C VAL A 123 -0.72 -3.17 -4.00
N ILE A 124 -0.68 -3.53 -2.72
CA ILE A 124 -1.61 -3.01 -1.71
C ILE A 124 -0.80 -2.19 -0.72
N SER A 125 -1.13 -0.91 -0.58
CA SER A 125 -0.45 0.00 0.36
C SER A 125 -1.34 0.32 1.55
N ALA A 126 -0.75 0.31 2.75
CA ALA A 126 -1.38 0.84 3.94
C ALA A 126 -1.33 2.37 3.98
N TYR A 127 -2.25 2.96 4.73
CA TYR A 127 -2.30 4.39 5.06
C TYR A 127 -2.91 4.56 6.45
N ARG A 128 -2.57 5.65 7.16
CA ARG A 128 -3.12 5.90 8.50
C ARG A 128 -4.65 6.05 8.45
N LEU A 129 -5.33 5.57 9.48
CA LEU A 129 -6.79 5.53 9.58
C LEU A 129 -7.29 6.38 10.74
N GLY A 130 -8.57 6.77 10.65
CA GLY A 130 -9.33 7.43 11.71
C GLY A 130 -8.59 8.64 12.27
N PHE A 131 -8.52 8.73 13.59
CA PHE A 131 -7.87 9.84 14.28
C PHE A 131 -6.41 10.06 13.85
N PHE A 132 -5.70 9.03 13.38
CA PHE A 132 -4.30 9.15 12.96
C PHE A 132 -4.12 9.64 11.52
N GLY A 133 -5.14 9.47 10.67
CA GLY A 133 -5.04 9.76 9.22
C GLY A 133 -5.95 10.87 8.72
N VAL A 134 -7.08 11.12 9.37
CA VAL A 134 -8.13 12.04 8.88
C VAL A 134 -8.59 13.06 9.93
N SER A 135 -7.86 13.21 11.04
CA SER A 135 -8.13 14.30 12.00
C SER A 135 -7.91 15.67 11.36
N GLU A 136 -8.84 16.58 11.62
CA GLU A 136 -8.81 17.97 11.18
C GLU A 136 -8.85 18.88 12.42
N PHE A 137 -7.96 19.86 12.44
CA PHE A 137 -7.86 20.88 13.48
C PHE A 137 -8.04 22.27 12.84
N ALA A 138 -8.34 23.28 13.67
CA ALA A 138 -8.55 24.63 13.19
C ALA A 138 -7.31 25.26 12.53
N ASP A 139 -6.10 24.87 12.98
CA ASP A 139 -4.82 25.31 12.42
C ASP A 139 -4.02 24.12 11.89
N ASP A 140 -3.81 24.11 10.57
CA ASP A 140 -3.07 23.08 9.82
C ASP A 140 -1.59 23.02 10.21
N LYS A 141 -1.07 24.05 10.91
CA LYS A 141 0.28 24.04 11.48
C LYS A 141 0.40 23.09 12.66
N ILE A 142 -0.71 22.76 13.33
CA ILE A 142 -0.73 21.81 14.45
C ILE A 142 -0.69 20.38 13.89
N VAL A 143 -1.65 20.06 13.03
CA VAL A 143 -1.74 18.78 12.31
C VAL A 143 -2.11 19.07 10.86
N PRO A 144 -1.28 18.65 9.88
CA PRO A 144 -1.61 18.77 8.47
C PRO A 144 -2.91 18.01 8.15
N ARG A 145 -3.74 18.58 7.27
CA ARG A 145 -4.93 17.88 6.76
C ARG A 145 -4.54 16.75 5.83
N ASN A 146 -5.45 15.79 5.67
CA ASN A 146 -5.36 14.71 4.68
C ASN A 146 -4.12 13.82 4.80
N LEU A 147 -3.64 13.56 6.01
CA LEU A 147 -2.45 12.71 6.24
C LEU A 147 -2.57 11.34 5.56
N ALA A 148 -3.74 10.71 5.63
CA ALA A 148 -4.01 9.45 4.93
C ALA A 148 -3.76 9.55 3.41
N LEU A 149 -4.10 10.68 2.78
CA LEU A 149 -3.86 10.88 1.36
C LEU A 149 -2.36 11.05 1.06
N TYR A 150 -1.62 11.75 1.93
CA TYR A 150 -0.17 11.84 1.80
C TYR A 150 0.52 10.48 2.00
N ASP A 151 0.00 9.62 2.87
CA ASP A 151 0.50 8.25 3.03
C ASP A 151 0.30 7.44 1.74
N ILE A 152 -0.88 7.54 1.11
CA ILE A 152 -1.16 6.88 -0.17
C ILE A 152 -0.27 7.42 -1.29
N LEU A 153 -0.09 8.74 -1.36
CA LEU A 153 0.82 9.39 -2.30
C LEU A 153 2.25 8.88 -2.14
N THR A 154 2.71 8.74 -0.90
CA THR A 154 4.05 8.20 -0.60
C THR A 154 4.19 6.74 -1.05
N GLY A 155 3.13 5.94 -0.88
CA GLY A 155 3.08 4.59 -1.43
C GLY A 155 3.18 4.57 -2.96
N LEU A 156 2.49 5.48 -3.65
CA LEU A 156 2.54 5.64 -5.10
C LEU A 156 3.92 6.08 -5.58
N GLU A 157 4.54 7.06 -4.91
CA GLU A 157 5.92 7.46 -5.18
C GLU A 157 6.86 6.26 -5.05
N MET A 158 6.73 5.48 -3.98
CA MET A 158 7.55 4.29 -3.75
C MET A 158 7.35 3.23 -4.85
N VAL A 159 6.13 3.05 -5.35
CA VAL A 159 5.88 2.21 -6.53
C VAL A 159 6.57 2.78 -7.77
N HIS A 160 6.48 4.09 -8.02
CA HIS A 160 7.14 4.69 -9.18
C HIS A 160 8.66 4.53 -9.13
N TYR A 161 9.28 4.63 -7.96
CA TYR A 161 10.73 4.50 -7.81
C TYR A 161 11.24 3.04 -7.82
N GLU A 162 10.47 2.09 -7.29
CA GLU A 162 11.01 0.76 -6.97
C GLU A 162 10.33 -0.40 -7.72
N VAL A 163 9.15 -0.21 -8.34
CA VAL A 163 8.38 -1.34 -8.88
C VAL A 163 9.09 -2.07 -10.03
N GLU A 164 10.01 -1.41 -10.74
CA GLU A 164 10.87 -2.06 -11.74
C GLU A 164 11.71 -3.19 -11.14
N ALA A 165 12.17 -3.05 -9.89
CA ALA A 165 12.91 -4.10 -9.19
C ALA A 165 12.05 -5.37 -8.94
N PHE A 166 10.73 -5.21 -8.95
CA PHE A 166 9.75 -6.28 -8.85
C PHE A 166 9.20 -6.72 -10.22
N GLY A 167 9.72 -6.19 -11.33
CA GLY A 167 9.27 -6.50 -12.69
C GLY A 167 7.99 -5.80 -13.10
N GLY A 168 7.64 -4.68 -12.45
CA GLY A 168 6.55 -3.79 -12.90
C GLY A 168 7.04 -2.67 -13.80
N ASP A 169 6.13 -2.07 -14.54
CA ASP A 169 6.37 -0.87 -15.36
C ASP A 169 5.86 0.39 -14.64
N PRO A 170 6.73 1.31 -14.22
CA PRO A 170 6.36 2.53 -13.50
C PRO A 170 5.57 3.52 -14.38
N LYS A 171 5.52 3.32 -15.71
CA LYS A 171 4.72 4.10 -16.66
C LYS A 171 3.36 3.48 -16.96
N ARG A 172 3.07 2.28 -16.44
CA ARG A 172 1.79 1.57 -16.62
C ARG A 172 1.18 1.22 -15.27
N VAL A 173 0.99 2.24 -14.45
CA VAL A 173 0.37 2.13 -13.13
C VAL A 173 -1.12 2.49 -13.22
N THR A 174 -1.98 1.54 -12.87
CA THR A 174 -3.42 1.74 -12.72
C THR A 174 -3.75 1.90 -11.25
N LEU A 175 -4.39 3.02 -10.90
CA LEU A 175 -4.93 3.24 -9.56
C LEU A 175 -6.29 2.57 -9.43
N MET A 176 -6.45 1.70 -8.44
CA MET A 176 -7.67 0.94 -8.16
C MET A 176 -8.03 1.06 -6.68
N GLY A 177 -9.32 0.99 -6.35
CA GLY A 177 -9.75 0.89 -4.96
C GLY A 177 -11.15 0.33 -4.81
N HIS A 178 -11.52 -0.01 -3.59
CA HIS A 178 -12.86 -0.46 -3.21
C HIS A 178 -13.49 0.48 -2.18
N SER A 179 -14.79 0.74 -2.30
CA SER A 179 -15.53 1.63 -1.38
C SER A 179 -14.83 3.00 -1.28
N GLN A 180 -14.52 3.49 -0.08
CA GLN A 180 -13.81 4.75 0.12
C GLN A 180 -12.44 4.79 -0.60
N GLY A 181 -11.77 3.66 -0.77
CA GLY A 181 -10.54 3.59 -1.56
C GLY A 181 -10.77 3.94 -3.04
N ALA A 182 -11.93 3.57 -3.61
CA ALA A 182 -12.31 3.99 -4.95
C ALA A 182 -12.60 5.50 -5.01
N SER A 183 -13.28 6.05 -4.00
CA SER A 183 -13.49 7.49 -3.88
C SER A 183 -12.16 8.26 -3.81
N VAL A 184 -11.18 7.74 -3.06
CA VAL A 184 -9.83 8.32 -3.01
C VAL A 184 -9.11 8.22 -4.35
N ALA A 185 -9.23 7.11 -5.07
CA ALA A 185 -8.69 6.99 -6.43
C ALA A 185 -9.25 8.07 -7.37
N VAL A 186 -10.55 8.36 -7.28
CA VAL A 186 -11.18 9.47 -8.03
C VAL A 186 -10.64 10.83 -7.59
N VAL A 187 -10.47 11.05 -6.27
CA VAL A 187 -9.86 12.29 -5.76
C VAL A 187 -8.46 12.51 -6.34
N PHE A 188 -7.63 11.46 -6.41
CA PHE A 188 -6.31 11.55 -7.02
C PHE A 188 -6.38 11.86 -8.52
N ALA A 189 -7.30 11.24 -9.26
CA ALA A 189 -7.45 11.50 -10.69
C ALA A 189 -7.73 12.97 -11.05
N VAL A 190 -8.28 13.75 -10.12
CA VAL A 190 -8.55 15.19 -10.30
C VAL A 190 -7.65 16.11 -9.47
N SER A 191 -6.73 15.54 -8.68
CA SER A 191 -5.85 16.31 -7.80
C SER A 191 -4.61 16.80 -8.54
N ARG A 192 -4.31 18.09 -8.41
CA ARG A 192 -3.05 18.67 -8.92
C ARG A 192 -1.82 18.06 -8.26
N LEU A 193 -1.94 17.58 -7.02
CA LEU A 193 -0.83 16.92 -6.32
C LEU A 193 -0.46 15.60 -7.02
N PHE A 194 -1.43 14.89 -7.59
CA PHE A 194 -1.18 13.62 -8.28
C PHE A 194 -0.53 13.83 -9.66
N ILE A 195 -0.95 14.88 -10.38
CA ILE A 195 -0.45 15.23 -11.72
C ILE A 195 1.04 15.64 -11.70
N ILE A 196 1.60 16.03 -10.56
CA ILE A 196 3.02 16.44 -10.47
C ILE A 196 3.97 15.22 -10.44
N PHE A 197 3.48 14.04 -10.08
CA PHE A 197 4.30 12.83 -9.94
C PHE A 197 4.25 11.88 -11.14
N PHE A 198 3.44 12.19 -12.17
CA PHE A 198 3.27 11.41 -13.41
C PHE A 198 3.29 12.31 -14.64
#